data_AF-A0A927GN25-F1
#
_entry.id   AF-A0A927GN25-F1
#
_cell.length_a   1.000
_cell.length_b   1.000
_cell.length_c   1.000
_cell.angle_alpha   90.00
_cell.angle_beta   90.00
_cell.angle_gamma   90.00
#
_symmetry.space_group_name_H-M   'P 1'
#
loop_
_entity.id
_entity.type
_entity.pdbx_description
1 polymer ?
#
loop_
_entity_poly.entity_id
_entity_poly.type
_entity_poly.pdbx_seq_one_letter_code
_entity_poly.pdbx_strand_id
1 'polypeptide(L)'
;MSFGDPNNPYAQQPGQPPQQPGQPPQQPGYGYPQAPGGVPQQGYGYPQAGGQQPGTLQANNGYINIPALGTVQIASMGRRLGARAIDGVVMSIILSILMAVGLAGAVGIAQDCDSYSPYSPEYNDCVNDAGASLVAVMFTWIAVIAVFTLLYEWLMVSFLGATVGKLALGLRVVKENSGGLPGIGGSFIRYIIPIVGAFLCYIGAILVYLSPFFDNSGKLQGWHDRAAGTLVIKK
;
A
#
# COMPACT_ATOMS: atom_id res chain seq x y z
N MET A 1 -36.25 71.67 39.23
CA MET A 1 -36.67 71.65 37.81
C MET A 1 -35.76 70.63 37.14
N SER A 2 -36.17 69.62 36.38
CA SER A 2 -37.43 69.24 35.76
C SER A 2 -37.36 67.72 35.49
N PHE A 3 -38.51 67.08 35.38
CA PHE A 3 -38.75 65.65 35.18
C PHE A 3 -38.24 65.10 33.83
N GLY A 4 -38.01 63.78 33.78
CA GLY A 4 -37.86 62.96 32.55
C GLY A 4 -37.44 61.53 32.93
N ASP A 5 -38.35 60.66 33.37
CA ASP A 5 -39.23 59.74 32.62
C ASP A 5 -38.64 58.30 32.60
N PRO A 6 -39.31 57.28 33.19
CA PRO A 6 -38.78 55.94 33.37
C PRO A 6 -39.30 55.00 32.28
N ASN A 7 -38.61 54.87 31.15
CA ASN A 7 -38.69 53.68 30.28
C ASN A 7 -37.70 53.76 29.12
N ASN A 8 -36.55 53.13 29.27
CA ASN A 8 -35.75 52.70 28.12
C ASN A 8 -35.08 51.34 28.43
N PRO A 9 -35.63 50.21 27.94
CA PRO A 9 -35.09 48.88 28.23
C PRO A 9 -33.88 48.48 27.35
N TYR A 10 -33.21 49.42 26.66
CA TYR A 10 -32.07 49.12 25.77
C TYR A 10 -30.77 49.90 26.08
N ALA A 11 -30.37 50.00 27.36
CA ALA A 11 -29.03 50.48 27.73
C ALA A 11 -28.18 49.36 28.36
N GLN A 12 -27.09 49.07 27.66
CA GLN A 12 -26.10 47.99 27.80
C GLN A 12 -25.40 47.94 29.18
N GLN A 13 -25.20 46.73 29.72
CA GLN A 13 -24.23 46.44 30.80
C GLN A 13 -22.98 45.75 30.22
N PRO A 14 -21.75 46.11 30.64
CA PRO A 14 -20.54 45.43 30.18
C PRO A 14 -20.16 44.22 31.06
N GLY A 15 -19.85 43.10 30.39
CA GLY A 15 -18.79 42.17 30.80
C GLY A 15 -19.11 41.05 31.80
N GLN A 16 -19.41 39.86 31.29
CA GLN A 16 -19.13 38.58 31.99
C GLN A 16 -18.58 37.56 30.97
N PRO A 17 -17.44 36.88 31.24
CA PRO A 17 -17.01 35.74 30.44
C PRO A 17 -17.72 34.45 30.89
N PRO A 18 -18.32 33.66 29.99
CA PRO A 18 -18.81 32.33 30.33
C PRO A 18 -17.70 31.27 30.40
N GLN A 19 -17.84 30.40 31.39
CA GLN A 19 -16.95 29.32 31.80
C GLN A 19 -16.88 28.17 30.77
N GLN A 20 -15.69 27.59 30.59
CA GLN A 20 -15.50 26.30 29.89
C GLN A 20 -15.71 25.12 30.87
N PRO A 21 -16.36 24.02 30.45
CA PRO A 21 -16.47 22.81 31.27
C PRO A 21 -15.35 21.79 31.01
N GLY A 22 -14.73 21.31 32.09
CA GLY A 22 -14.31 19.91 32.23
C GLY A 22 -12.84 19.55 31.97
N GLN A 23 -11.98 19.65 32.99
CA GLN A 23 -10.77 18.82 33.11
C GLN A 23 -10.98 17.79 34.25
N PRO A 24 -10.56 16.51 34.07
CA PRO A 24 -10.68 15.49 35.10
C PRO A 24 -9.69 15.69 36.27
N PRO A 25 -10.01 15.20 37.48
CA PRO A 25 -9.33 15.58 38.72
C PRO A 25 -7.90 15.01 38.84
N GLN A 26 -6.96 15.86 39.26
CA GLN A 26 -5.60 15.47 39.67
C GLN A 26 -5.64 14.77 41.04
N GLN A 27 -4.92 13.65 41.16
CA GLN A 27 -4.75 12.90 42.41
C GLN A 27 -3.84 13.65 43.41
N PRO A 28 -4.03 13.49 44.73
CA PRO A 28 -3.26 14.24 45.74
C PRO A 28 -1.80 13.79 45.83
N GLY A 29 -0.88 14.74 45.64
CA GLY A 29 0.56 14.53 45.83
C GLY A 29 0.92 14.39 47.30
N TYR A 30 1.54 13.26 47.66
CA TYR A 30 2.20 13.06 48.95
C TYR A 30 3.54 13.79 48.97
N GLY A 31 3.68 14.73 49.91
CA GLY A 31 4.91 15.50 50.14
C GLY A 31 6.02 14.67 50.77
N TYR A 32 7.25 14.89 50.32
CA TYR A 32 8.47 14.46 51.00
C TYR A 32 9.28 15.70 51.43
N PRO A 33 9.90 15.69 52.61
CA PRO A 33 10.70 16.82 53.11
C PRO A 33 12.05 16.92 52.38
N GLN A 34 12.47 18.16 52.09
CA GLN A 34 13.79 18.48 51.54
C GLN A 34 14.90 18.24 52.57
N ALA A 35 15.97 17.55 52.16
CA ALA A 35 17.26 17.52 52.84
C ALA A 35 18.36 18.03 51.89
N PRO A 36 19.38 18.78 52.37
CA PRO A 36 20.34 19.45 51.50
C PRO A 36 21.61 18.61 51.26
N GLY A 37 22.03 18.55 50.00
CA GLY A 37 23.43 18.30 49.58
C GLY A 37 23.90 16.85 49.52
N GLY A 38 24.28 16.39 48.31
CA GLY A 38 25.12 15.19 48.14
C GLY A 38 25.08 14.56 46.73
N VAL A 39 26.17 14.80 45.97
CA VAL A 39 26.77 14.03 44.85
C VAL A 39 25.91 13.50 43.66
N PRO A 40 26.34 13.67 42.38
CA PRO A 40 25.63 13.12 41.23
C PRO A 40 25.93 11.62 41.06
N GLN A 41 24.97 10.77 41.40
CA GLN A 41 25.03 9.33 41.09
C GLN A 41 24.47 9.09 39.68
N GLN A 42 25.33 8.62 38.78
CA GLN A 42 24.97 8.18 37.43
C GLN A 42 24.04 6.96 37.52
N GLY A 43 22.74 7.20 37.39
CA GLY A 43 21.72 6.17 37.31
C GLY A 43 21.70 5.55 35.92
N TYR A 44 22.02 4.25 35.84
CA TYR A 44 21.69 3.38 34.71
C TYR A 44 20.17 3.34 34.57
N GLY A 45 19.63 4.21 33.72
CA GLY A 45 18.22 4.24 33.36
C GLY A 45 17.90 3.04 32.46
N TYR A 46 17.11 2.11 32.97
CA TYR A 46 16.31 1.24 32.12
C TYR A 46 15.49 2.10 31.15
N PRO A 47 15.38 1.76 29.85
CA PRO A 47 14.50 2.49 28.96
C PRO A 47 13.07 2.30 29.46
N GLN A 48 12.54 3.36 30.07
CA GLN A 48 11.15 3.51 30.40
C GLN A 48 10.36 3.29 29.11
N ALA A 49 9.57 2.22 29.08
CA ALA A 49 8.60 1.95 28.03
C ALA A 49 7.52 3.04 28.09
N GLY A 50 7.84 4.23 27.60
CA GLY A 50 6.86 5.24 27.27
C GLY A 50 5.94 4.64 26.22
N GLY A 51 4.63 4.66 26.49
CA GLY A 51 3.61 4.10 25.60
C GLY A 51 3.80 4.67 24.19
N GLN A 52 4.45 3.91 23.33
CA GLN A 52 4.62 4.25 21.93
C GLN A 52 3.24 4.13 21.30
N GLN A 53 2.70 5.26 20.84
CA GLN A 53 1.46 5.25 20.10
C GLN A 53 1.62 4.34 18.87
N PRO A 54 0.64 3.46 18.60
CA PRO A 54 0.65 2.59 17.42
C PRO A 54 0.95 3.37 16.15
N GLY A 55 1.89 2.90 15.34
CA GLY A 55 2.23 3.52 14.05
C GLY A 55 3.25 4.67 14.11
N THR A 56 3.86 4.93 15.27
CA THR A 56 5.03 5.81 15.36
C THR A 56 6.30 5.07 14.95
N LEU A 57 7.12 5.70 14.10
CA LEU A 57 8.43 5.16 13.76
C LEU A 57 9.45 5.51 14.84
N GLN A 58 10.28 4.53 15.19
CA GLN A 58 11.44 4.78 16.03
C GLN A 58 12.49 5.50 15.18
N ALA A 59 12.76 6.76 15.55
CA ALA A 59 13.38 7.83 14.76
C ALA A 59 14.81 7.59 14.21
N ASN A 60 15.36 6.37 14.27
CA ASN A 60 16.71 6.14 13.73
C ASN A 60 16.96 4.78 13.07
N ASN A 61 16.04 3.81 13.20
CA ASN A 61 16.38 2.41 12.85
C ASN A 61 15.38 1.72 11.91
N GLY A 62 14.36 2.44 11.40
CA GLY A 62 13.37 1.85 10.48
C GLY A 62 12.47 0.80 11.14
N TYR A 63 12.25 0.91 12.45
CA TYR A 63 11.32 0.07 13.19
C TYR A 63 10.01 0.82 13.46
N ILE A 64 8.90 0.08 13.44
CA ILE A 64 7.55 0.56 13.74
C ILE A 64 6.91 -0.33 14.80
N ASN A 65 6.16 0.26 15.73
CA ASN A 65 5.34 -0.52 16.66
C ASN A 65 3.94 -0.74 16.07
N ILE A 66 3.57 -2.01 15.88
CA ILE A 66 2.26 -2.44 15.39
C ILE A 66 1.53 -3.17 16.53
N PRO A 67 0.25 -2.85 16.83
CA PRO A 67 -0.44 -3.34 18.03
C PRO A 67 -0.38 -4.85 18.26
N ALA A 68 -0.50 -5.67 17.22
CA ALA A 68 -0.48 -7.13 17.34
C ALA A 68 0.91 -7.78 17.14
N LEU A 69 1.89 -7.04 16.63
CA LEU A 69 3.20 -7.58 16.26
C LEU A 69 4.36 -6.97 17.08
N GLY A 70 4.09 -5.94 17.88
CA GLY A 70 5.12 -5.19 18.59
C GLY A 70 6.03 -4.42 17.64
N THR A 71 7.29 -4.26 18.03
CA THR A 71 8.30 -3.52 17.25
C THR A 71 8.84 -4.38 16.11
N VAL A 72 8.49 -4.03 14.88
CA VAL A 72 8.90 -4.75 13.66
C VAL A 72 9.70 -3.85 12.72
N GLN A 73 10.60 -4.45 11.94
CA GLN A 73 11.44 -3.72 11.00
C GLN A 73 10.70 -3.49 9.68
N ILE A 74 10.69 -2.26 9.19
CA ILE A 74 10.19 -1.91 7.85
C ILE A 74 11.13 -2.48 6.78
N ALA A 75 10.56 -3.07 5.73
CA ALA A 75 11.32 -3.56 4.60
C ALA A 75 11.88 -2.40 3.77
N SER A 76 13.21 -2.38 3.59
CA SER A 76 13.88 -1.39 2.73
C SER A 76 13.42 -1.52 1.27
N MET A 77 13.52 -0.40 0.52
CA MET A 77 13.16 -0.38 -0.89
C MET A 77 13.97 -1.37 -1.73
N GLY A 78 15.26 -1.59 -1.41
CA GLY A 78 16.08 -2.60 -2.09
C GLY A 78 15.58 -4.03 -1.92
N ARG A 79 15.10 -4.42 -0.73
CA ARG A 79 14.48 -5.74 -0.53
C ARG A 79 13.14 -5.86 -1.24
N ARG A 80 12.33 -4.79 -1.27
CA ARG A 80 11.08 -4.77 -2.03
C ARG A 80 11.33 -4.90 -3.54
N LEU A 81 12.35 -4.23 -4.05
CA LEU A 81 12.79 -4.35 -5.45
C LEU A 81 13.32 -5.76 -5.74
N GLY A 82 14.15 -6.32 -4.87
CA GLY A 82 14.63 -7.70 -5.01
C GLY A 82 13.49 -8.73 -5.01
N ALA A 83 12.48 -8.53 -4.16
CA ALA A 83 11.29 -9.38 -4.16
C ALA A 83 10.54 -9.29 -5.49
N ARG A 84 10.40 -8.08 -6.05
CA ARG A 84 9.82 -7.89 -7.39
C ARG A 84 10.66 -8.50 -8.50
N ALA A 85 11.98 -8.50 -8.41
CA ALA A 85 12.84 -9.16 -9.37
C ALA A 85 12.63 -10.69 -9.35
N ILE A 86 12.54 -11.29 -8.16
CA ILE A 86 12.23 -12.73 -8.02
C ILE A 86 10.84 -13.04 -8.56
N ASP A 87 9.82 -12.23 -8.21
CA ASP A 87 8.48 -12.36 -8.77
C ASP A 87 8.52 -12.25 -10.30
N GLY A 88 9.32 -11.34 -10.86
CA GLY A 88 9.50 -11.18 -12.30
C GLY A 88 10.11 -12.41 -12.98
N VAL A 89 11.08 -13.07 -12.35
CA VAL A 89 11.67 -14.32 -12.87
C VAL A 89 10.66 -15.47 -12.81
N VAL A 90 9.94 -15.63 -11.69
CA VAL A 90 8.90 -16.67 -11.57
C VAL A 90 7.82 -16.46 -12.62
N MET A 91 7.36 -15.21 -12.77
CA MET A 91 6.35 -14.87 -13.77
C MET A 91 6.88 -15.01 -15.19
N SER A 92 8.13 -14.67 -15.50
CA SER A 92 8.67 -14.81 -16.85
C SER A 92 8.79 -16.26 -17.29
N ILE A 93 9.12 -17.18 -16.37
CA ILE A 93 9.13 -18.63 -16.64
C ILE A 93 7.72 -19.14 -16.93
N ILE A 94 6.74 -18.75 -16.11
CA ILE A 94 5.34 -19.17 -16.33
C ILE A 94 4.81 -18.59 -17.64
N LEU A 95 5.06 -17.31 -17.89
CA LEU A 95 4.62 -16.62 -19.10
C LEU A 95 5.32 -17.14 -20.35
N SER A 96 6.59 -17.56 -20.29
CA SER A 96 7.27 -18.13 -21.46
C SER A 96 6.68 -19.48 -21.87
N ILE A 97 6.30 -20.32 -20.91
CA ILE A 97 5.61 -21.58 -21.17
C ILE A 97 4.24 -21.31 -21.81
N LEU A 98 3.48 -20.36 -21.25
CA LEU A 98 2.18 -19.96 -21.80
C LEU A 98 2.33 -19.36 -23.21
N MET A 99 3.34 -18.52 -23.44
CA MET A 99 3.63 -17.95 -24.75
C MET A 99 4.01 -19.02 -25.78
N ALA A 100 4.72 -20.08 -25.38
CA ALA A 100 5.02 -21.20 -26.28
C ALA A 100 3.73 -21.91 -26.76
N VAL A 101 2.75 -22.10 -25.87
CA VAL A 101 1.43 -22.65 -26.23
C VAL A 101 0.69 -21.69 -27.16
N GLY A 102 0.72 -20.38 -26.87
CA GLY A 102 0.07 -19.37 -27.71
C GLY A 102 0.66 -19.28 -29.10
N LEU A 103 1.99 -19.35 -29.19
CA LEU A 103 2.71 -19.37 -30.46
C LEU A 103 2.39 -20.64 -31.25
N ALA A 104 2.34 -21.82 -30.60
CA ALA A 104 1.97 -23.05 -31.28
C ALA A 104 0.56 -22.99 -31.87
N GLY A 105 -0.41 -22.42 -31.14
CA GLY A 105 -1.76 -22.17 -31.66
C GLY A 105 -1.78 -21.19 -32.83
N ALA A 106 -1.02 -20.11 -32.75
CA ALA A 106 -0.90 -19.13 -33.82
C ALA A 106 -0.25 -19.71 -35.09
N VAL A 107 0.78 -20.55 -34.94
CA VAL A 107 1.43 -21.25 -36.06
C VAL A 107 0.46 -22.23 -36.72
N GLY A 108 -0.33 -22.96 -35.94
CA GLY A 108 -1.35 -23.86 -36.48
C GLY A 108 -2.36 -23.14 -37.38
N ILE A 109 -2.85 -21.98 -36.94
CA ILE A 109 -3.78 -21.14 -37.73
C ILE A 109 -3.14 -20.69 -39.05
N ALA A 110 -1.85 -20.36 -39.05
CA ALA A 110 -1.15 -19.93 -40.27
C ALA A 110 -0.92 -21.08 -41.25
N GLN A 111 -0.64 -22.29 -40.73
CA GLN A 111 -0.37 -23.49 -41.53
C GLN A 111 -1.63 -24.05 -42.22
N ASP A 112 -2.82 -23.74 -41.72
CA ASP A 112 -4.09 -24.16 -42.35
C ASP A 112 -4.27 -23.63 -43.78
N CYS A 113 -3.55 -22.55 -44.15
CA CYS A 113 -3.63 -22.00 -45.50
C CYS A 113 -2.65 -22.63 -46.51
N ASP A 114 -1.70 -23.47 -46.06
CA ASP A 114 -0.68 -24.09 -46.92
C ASP A 114 -1.28 -25.07 -47.95
N SER A 115 -2.52 -25.53 -47.74
CA SER A 115 -3.24 -26.39 -48.67
C SER A 115 -3.74 -25.69 -49.93
N TYR A 116 -3.78 -24.35 -49.94
CA TYR A 116 -4.28 -23.56 -51.08
C TYR A 116 -3.13 -23.08 -51.96
N SER A 117 -3.37 -23.00 -53.28
CA SER A 117 -2.40 -22.40 -54.20
C SER A 117 -2.18 -20.93 -53.86
N PRO A 118 -0.94 -20.44 -53.79
CA PRO A 118 -0.66 -19.02 -53.59
C PRO A 118 -1.41 -18.16 -54.61
N TYR A 119 -1.96 -17.03 -54.16
CA TYR A 119 -2.70 -16.05 -54.96
C TYR A 119 -4.04 -16.52 -55.54
N SER A 120 -4.53 -17.70 -55.15
CA SER A 120 -5.92 -18.10 -55.42
C SER A 120 -6.91 -17.26 -54.59
N PRO A 121 -8.15 -17.04 -55.05
CA PRO A 121 -9.20 -16.41 -54.24
C PRO A 121 -9.39 -17.10 -52.89
N GLU A 122 -9.36 -18.43 -52.87
CA GLU A 122 -9.49 -19.26 -51.66
C GLU A 122 -8.33 -19.05 -50.68
N TYR A 123 -7.10 -18.88 -51.19
CA TYR A 123 -5.96 -18.51 -50.37
C TYR A 123 -6.12 -17.14 -49.71
N ASN A 124 -6.61 -16.13 -50.45
CA ASN A 124 -6.82 -14.79 -49.91
C ASN A 124 -7.90 -14.79 -48.82
N ASP A 125 -8.99 -15.54 -49.01
CA ASP A 125 -10.03 -15.70 -48.00
C ASP A 125 -9.49 -16.39 -46.74
N CYS A 126 -8.71 -17.48 -46.91
CA CYS A 126 -8.05 -18.16 -45.79
C CYS A 126 -7.12 -17.24 -45.00
N VAL A 127 -6.26 -16.46 -45.67
CA VAL A 127 -5.32 -15.55 -45.02
C VAL A 127 -6.04 -14.43 -44.26
N ASN A 128 -7.15 -13.92 -44.79
CA ASN A 128 -7.95 -12.90 -44.10
C ASN A 128 -8.59 -13.45 -42.82
N ASP A 129 -9.16 -14.66 -42.88
CA ASP A 129 -9.76 -15.33 -41.71
C ASP A 129 -8.71 -15.73 -40.67
N ALA A 130 -7.56 -16.23 -41.13
CA ALA A 130 -6.39 -16.51 -40.28
C ALA A 130 -5.90 -15.22 -39.60
N GLY A 131 -5.82 -14.11 -40.33
CA GLY A 131 -5.46 -12.80 -39.79
C GLY A 131 -6.41 -12.34 -38.67
N ALA A 132 -7.73 -12.44 -38.89
CA ALA A 132 -8.72 -12.12 -37.88
C ALA A 132 -8.61 -13.03 -36.64
N SER A 133 -8.38 -14.33 -36.86
CA SER A 133 -8.19 -15.32 -35.81
C SER A 133 -6.93 -15.06 -34.97
N LEU A 134 -5.82 -14.69 -35.62
CA LEU A 134 -4.57 -14.31 -34.94
C LEU A 134 -4.74 -13.06 -34.07
N VAL A 135 -5.48 -12.06 -34.55
CA VAL A 135 -5.83 -10.87 -33.74
C VAL A 135 -6.67 -11.27 -32.53
N ALA A 136 -7.67 -12.13 -32.69
CA ALA A 136 -8.50 -12.62 -31.59
C ALA A 136 -7.67 -13.42 -30.56
N VAL A 137 -6.77 -14.28 -31.02
CA VAL A 137 -5.82 -15.02 -30.18
C VAL A 137 -4.92 -14.06 -29.41
N MET A 138 -4.39 -13.01 -30.04
CA MET A 138 -3.57 -12.00 -29.38
C MET A 138 -4.32 -11.30 -28.23
N PHE A 139 -5.56 -10.83 -28.47
CA PHE A 139 -6.35 -10.19 -27.42
C PHE A 139 -6.72 -11.16 -26.29
N THR A 140 -7.05 -12.40 -26.65
CA THR A 140 -7.32 -13.46 -25.66
C THR A 140 -6.11 -13.70 -24.79
N TRP A 141 -4.91 -13.77 -25.37
CA TRP A 141 -3.66 -13.93 -24.62
C TRP A 141 -3.38 -12.76 -23.69
N ILE A 142 -3.55 -11.51 -24.16
CA ILE A 142 -3.40 -10.32 -23.32
C ILE A 142 -4.35 -10.39 -22.12
N ALA A 143 -5.62 -10.75 -22.35
CA ALA A 143 -6.61 -10.89 -21.29
C ALA A 143 -6.24 -11.99 -20.28
N VAL A 144 -5.81 -13.16 -20.76
CA VAL A 144 -5.36 -14.27 -19.90
C VAL A 144 -4.17 -13.86 -19.03
N ILE A 145 -3.17 -13.18 -19.60
CA ILE A 145 -2.00 -12.70 -18.87
C ILE A 145 -2.40 -11.64 -17.82
N ALA A 146 -3.26 -10.69 -18.20
CA ALA A 146 -3.76 -9.66 -17.29
C ALA A 146 -4.51 -10.27 -16.10
N VAL A 147 -5.41 -11.22 -16.36
CA VAL A 147 -6.17 -11.92 -15.31
C VAL A 147 -5.24 -12.78 -14.45
N PHE A 148 -4.31 -13.51 -15.03
CA PHE A 148 -3.38 -14.35 -14.29
C PHE A 148 -2.49 -13.54 -13.34
N THR A 149 -1.89 -12.45 -13.84
CA THR A 149 -1.04 -11.56 -13.05
C THR A 149 -1.84 -10.87 -11.93
N LEU A 150 -3.07 -10.45 -12.22
CA LEU A 150 -4.02 -9.93 -11.23
C LEU A 150 -4.26 -10.94 -10.12
N LEU A 151 -4.72 -12.15 -10.48
CA LEU A 151 -5.09 -13.17 -9.50
C LEU A 151 -3.89 -13.61 -8.67
N TYR A 152 -2.71 -13.77 -9.28
CA TYR A 152 -1.49 -14.10 -8.58
C TYR A 152 -1.19 -13.08 -7.47
N GLU A 153 -1.06 -11.79 -7.81
CA GLU A 153 -0.68 -10.79 -6.81
C GLU A 153 -1.80 -10.56 -5.80
N TRP A 154 -3.04 -10.46 -6.28
CA TRP A 154 -4.19 -10.18 -5.44
C TRP A 154 -4.42 -11.28 -4.41
N LEU A 155 -4.48 -12.55 -4.82
CA LEU A 155 -4.79 -13.66 -3.92
C LEU A 155 -3.61 -13.95 -2.98
N MET A 156 -2.37 -13.95 -3.49
CA MET A 156 -1.18 -14.20 -2.67
C MET A 156 -1.04 -13.14 -1.56
N VAL A 157 -1.22 -11.85 -1.87
CA VAL A 157 -1.15 -10.80 -0.85
C VAL A 157 -2.37 -10.84 0.08
N SER A 158 -3.55 -11.23 -0.41
CA SER A 158 -4.76 -11.34 0.42
C SER A 158 -4.65 -12.41 1.50
N PHE A 159 -4.17 -13.60 1.14
CA PHE A 159 -4.22 -14.77 2.03
C PHE A 159 -2.87 -15.06 2.70
N LEU A 160 -1.75 -14.78 2.05
CA LEU A 160 -0.42 -15.04 2.60
C LEU A 160 0.27 -13.77 3.11
N GLY A 161 -0.22 -12.60 2.69
CA GLY A 161 0.43 -11.32 2.94
C GLY A 161 1.73 -11.17 2.16
N ALA A 162 2.01 -12.02 1.18
CA ALA A 162 3.28 -11.98 0.45
C ALA A 162 3.16 -12.73 -0.88
N THR A 163 3.83 -12.21 -1.91
CA THR A 163 4.10 -12.91 -3.17
C THR A 163 5.29 -13.85 -2.99
N VAL A 164 5.56 -14.74 -3.95
CA VAL A 164 6.67 -15.70 -3.88
C VAL A 164 8.00 -14.98 -3.64
N GLY A 165 8.28 -13.89 -4.34
CA GLY A 165 9.50 -13.11 -4.14
C GLY A 165 9.57 -12.44 -2.77
N LYS A 166 8.44 -11.97 -2.23
CA LYS A 166 8.38 -11.44 -0.87
C LYS A 166 8.64 -12.53 0.16
N LEU A 167 8.07 -13.72 -0.02
CA LEU A 167 8.32 -14.88 0.84
C LEU A 167 9.81 -15.28 0.82
N ALA A 168 10.41 -15.33 -0.37
CA ALA A 168 11.83 -15.67 -0.55
C ALA A 168 12.78 -14.71 0.18
N LEU A 169 12.41 -13.42 0.28
CA LEU A 169 13.22 -12.42 0.99
C LEU A 169 12.77 -12.18 2.45
N GLY A 170 11.88 -13.01 2.98
CA GLY A 170 11.37 -12.87 4.35
C GLY A 170 10.60 -11.57 4.56
N LEU A 171 9.82 -11.15 3.57
CA LEU A 171 8.98 -9.96 3.63
C LEU A 171 7.51 -10.33 3.78
N ARG A 172 6.77 -9.49 4.51
CA ARG A 172 5.32 -9.65 4.69
C ARG A 172 4.62 -8.30 4.63
N VAL A 173 3.49 -8.28 3.95
CA VAL A 173 2.51 -7.21 3.93
C VAL A 173 1.53 -7.40 5.07
N VAL A 174 1.36 -6.38 5.90
CA VAL A 174 0.45 -6.39 7.04
C VAL A 174 -0.35 -5.09 7.09
N LYS A 175 -1.51 -5.11 7.75
CA LYS A 175 -2.25 -3.90 8.08
C LYS A 175 -1.52 -3.11 9.16
N GLU A 176 -1.47 -1.80 9.01
CA GLU A 176 -0.79 -0.92 9.95
C GLU A 176 -1.46 -0.89 11.34
N ASN A 177 -2.79 -0.93 11.38
CA ASN A 177 -3.56 -0.85 12.61
C ASN A 177 -3.63 -2.18 13.38
N SER A 178 -3.70 -3.31 12.68
CA SER A 178 -3.95 -4.61 13.32
C SER A 178 -2.78 -5.59 13.21
N GLY A 179 -1.79 -5.36 12.36
CA GLY A 179 -0.73 -6.33 12.06
C GLY A 179 -1.20 -7.61 11.34
N GLY A 180 -2.50 -7.73 11.11
CA GLY A 180 -3.09 -8.85 10.39
C GLY A 180 -2.87 -8.76 8.87
N LEU A 181 -3.35 -9.79 8.16
CA LEU A 181 -3.31 -9.83 6.70
C LEU A 181 -4.14 -8.68 6.10
N PRO A 182 -3.74 -8.12 4.93
CA PRO A 182 -4.50 -7.09 4.22
C PRO A 182 -5.93 -7.52 3.88
N GLY A 183 -6.13 -8.82 3.64
CA GLY A 183 -7.39 -9.38 3.16
C GLY A 183 -7.70 -8.98 1.72
N ILE A 184 -8.84 -9.44 1.22
CA ILE A 184 -9.23 -9.30 -0.20
C ILE A 184 -9.32 -7.83 -0.63
N GLY A 185 -10.00 -6.98 0.16
CA GLY A 185 -10.19 -5.56 -0.16
C GLY A 185 -8.89 -4.76 -0.13
N GLY A 186 -8.08 -4.92 0.91
CA GLY A 186 -6.81 -4.20 1.05
C GLY A 186 -5.83 -4.56 -0.07
N SER A 187 -5.75 -5.83 -0.43
CA SER A 187 -4.94 -6.30 -1.56
C SER A 187 -5.46 -5.81 -2.91
N PHE A 188 -6.78 -5.71 -3.10
CA PHE A 188 -7.36 -5.20 -4.34
C PHE A 188 -7.04 -3.70 -4.53
N ILE A 189 -7.15 -2.91 -3.48
CA ILE A 189 -6.79 -1.47 -3.49
C ILE A 189 -5.32 -1.29 -3.90
N ARG A 190 -4.42 -2.14 -3.38
CA ARG A 190 -2.99 -2.12 -3.75
C ARG A 190 -2.77 -2.38 -5.24
N TYR A 191 -3.61 -3.20 -5.86
CA TYR A 191 -3.52 -3.56 -7.28
C TYR A 191 -4.15 -2.50 -8.19
N ILE A 192 -5.32 -1.96 -7.83
CA ILE A 192 -6.07 -1.05 -8.71
C ILE A 192 -5.44 0.36 -8.80
N ILE A 193 -4.77 0.84 -7.75
CA ILE A 193 -4.22 2.20 -7.74
C ILE A 193 -3.14 2.42 -8.82
N PRO A 194 -2.14 1.53 -8.98
CA PRO A 194 -1.23 1.61 -10.12
C PRO A 194 -1.94 1.58 -11.47
N ILE A 195 -3.00 0.78 -11.61
CA ILE A 195 -3.77 0.65 -12.87
C ILE A 195 -4.53 1.93 -13.19
N VAL A 196 -5.20 2.53 -12.20
CA VAL A 196 -5.84 3.84 -12.35
C VAL A 196 -4.81 4.90 -12.74
N GLY A 197 -3.62 4.86 -12.13
CA GLY A 197 -2.50 5.70 -12.53
C GLY A 197 -2.01 5.45 -13.95
N ALA A 198 -2.15 4.24 -14.48
CA ALA A 198 -1.73 3.90 -15.84
C ALA A 198 -2.59 4.59 -16.91
N PHE A 199 -3.87 4.87 -16.63
CA PHE A 199 -4.74 5.62 -17.54
C PHE A 199 -4.30 7.08 -17.74
N LEU A 200 -3.43 7.62 -16.87
CA LEU A 200 -2.78 8.92 -17.05
C LEU A 200 -1.47 8.77 -17.84
N CYS A 201 -1.56 8.19 -19.04
CA CYS A 201 -0.43 7.96 -19.95
C CYS A 201 0.76 7.24 -19.30
N TYR A 202 0.51 6.27 -18.42
CA TYR A 202 1.51 5.56 -17.59
C TYR A 202 2.31 6.41 -16.60
N ILE A 203 2.29 7.74 -16.71
CA ILE A 203 2.97 8.66 -15.79
C ILE A 203 2.44 8.47 -14.37
N GLY A 204 1.12 8.35 -14.21
CA GLY A 204 0.51 8.13 -12.89
C GLY A 204 0.96 6.82 -12.24
N ALA A 205 1.12 5.74 -13.01
CA ALA A 205 1.61 4.46 -12.49
C ALA A 205 3.06 4.57 -12.00
N ILE A 206 3.92 5.25 -12.77
CA ILE A 206 5.32 5.49 -12.39
C ILE A 206 5.37 6.30 -11.09
N LEU A 207 4.57 7.37 -10.97
CA LEU A 207 4.49 8.16 -9.75
C LEU A 207 4.02 7.34 -8.55
N VAL A 208 3.06 6.44 -8.73
CA VAL A 208 2.62 5.51 -7.67
C VAL A 208 3.77 4.60 -7.22
N TYR A 209 4.60 4.09 -8.13
CA TYR A 209 5.74 3.24 -7.77
C TYR A 209 6.93 4.02 -7.18
N LEU A 210 7.10 5.29 -7.56
CA LEU A 210 8.12 6.19 -7.00
C LEU A 210 7.68 6.85 -5.69
N SER A 211 6.38 6.87 -5.39
CA SER A 211 5.84 7.48 -4.16
C SER A 211 6.48 7.04 -2.83
N PRO A 212 6.99 5.80 -2.65
CA PRO A 212 7.74 5.45 -1.43
C PRO A 212 9.01 6.28 -1.20
N PHE A 213 9.64 6.80 -2.27
CA PHE A 213 10.83 7.66 -2.15
C PHE A 213 10.49 9.08 -1.70
N PHE A 214 9.23 9.50 -1.89
CA PHE A 214 8.69 10.78 -1.43
C PHE A 214 7.98 10.65 -0.08
N ASP A 215 8.02 9.48 0.55
CA ASP A 215 7.36 9.21 1.81
C ASP A 215 8.20 9.67 3.01
N ASN A 216 8.01 10.93 3.40
CA ASN A 216 8.65 11.52 4.59
C ASN A 216 8.21 10.90 5.91
N SER A 217 7.22 10.00 5.92
CA SER A 217 6.79 9.32 7.14
C SER A 217 7.82 8.30 7.63
N GLY A 218 8.80 7.90 6.79
CA GLY A 218 9.80 6.86 7.04
C GLY A 218 9.28 5.42 6.90
N LYS A 219 7.98 5.24 6.61
CA LYS A 219 7.32 3.93 6.47
C LYS A 219 7.58 3.28 5.12
N LEU A 220 8.13 4.05 4.17
CA LEU A 220 8.40 3.63 2.79
C LEU A 220 7.13 3.07 2.14
N GLN A 221 5.99 3.73 2.37
CA GLN A 221 4.69 3.35 1.84
C GLN A 221 4.47 4.00 0.48
N GLY A 222 4.13 3.20 -0.54
CA GLY A 222 3.59 3.75 -1.77
C GLY A 222 2.18 4.29 -1.56
N TRP A 223 1.67 5.12 -2.47
CA TRP A 223 0.28 5.59 -2.42
C TRP A 223 -0.72 4.44 -2.40
N HIS A 224 -0.40 3.34 -3.08
CA HIS A 224 -1.18 2.10 -3.06
C HIS A 224 -1.14 1.39 -1.70
N ASP A 225 0.02 1.39 -1.02
CA ASP A 225 0.16 0.84 0.34
C ASP A 225 -0.62 1.68 1.36
N ARG A 226 -0.52 3.01 1.25
CA ARG A 226 -1.16 3.99 2.13
C ARG A 226 -2.68 3.94 2.01
N ALA A 227 -3.21 3.91 0.79
CA ALA A 227 -4.65 3.80 0.57
C ALA A 227 -5.23 2.48 1.10
N ALA A 228 -4.44 1.40 1.09
CA ALA A 228 -4.84 0.13 1.66
C ALA A 228 -4.58 0.03 3.18
N GLY A 229 -3.96 1.03 3.81
CA GLY A 229 -3.58 1.00 5.23
C GLY A 229 -2.59 -0.13 5.54
N THR A 230 -1.64 -0.39 4.64
CA THR A 230 -0.72 -1.53 4.72
C THR A 230 0.74 -1.10 4.79
N LEU A 231 1.56 -1.97 5.36
CA LEU A 231 3.01 -1.84 5.50
C LEU A 231 3.68 -3.11 5.00
N VAL A 232 4.92 -2.99 4.50
CA VAL A 232 5.76 -4.17 4.25
C VAL A 232 6.85 -4.22 5.31
N ILE A 233 6.85 -5.31 6.06
CA ILE A 233 7.75 -5.57 7.18
C ILE A 233 8.67 -6.73 6.85
N LYS A 234 9.80 -6.79 7.53
CA LYS A 234 10.64 -7.98 7.59
C LYS A 234 10.02 -8.97 8.58
N LYS A 235 9.97 -10.24 8.19
CA LYS A 235 9.59 -11.37 9.05
C LYS A 235 10.72 -11.71 10.03
#